data_AF-A0ABD1HE09-F1
#
_entry.id   AF-A0ABD1HE09-F1
#
_cell.length_a   1.000
_cell.length_b   1.000
_cell.length_c   1.000
_cell.angle_alpha   90.00
_cell.angle_beta   90.00
_cell.angle_gamma   90.00
#
_symmetry.space_group_name_H-M   'P 1'
#
loop_
_entity.id
_entity.type
_entity.pdbx_description
1 polymer ?
#
loop_
_entity_poly.entity_id
_entity_poly.type
_entity_poly.pdbx_seq_one_letter_code
_entity_poly.pdbx_strand_id
1 'polypeptide(L)' 'MLNPDPKQRLTAQEVLNHPWLQNAKTAPNVSTGETVRAKLMQFSMMNKLKKRALRVIAEHFSVEEVAGIKEGFKLTSMS' A
#
# COMPACT_ATOMS: atom_id res chain seq x y z
N MET A 1 -8.52 16.36 2.24
CA MET A 1 -7.12 15.94 2.53
C MET A 1 -6.15 16.26 1.41
N LEU A 2 -6.50 16.04 0.14
CA LEU A 2 -5.58 16.19 -0.98
C LEU A 2 -5.79 17.50 -1.76
N ASN A 3 -6.04 18.62 -1.06
CA ASN A 3 -6.09 19.91 -1.73
C ASN A 3 -4.68 20.21 -2.30
N PRO A 4 -4.54 20.51 -3.61
CA PRO A 4 -3.27 20.88 -4.22
C PRO A 4 -2.64 22.10 -3.54
N ASP A 5 -3.46 23.06 -3.12
CA ASP A 5 -3.01 24.20 -2.31
C ASP A 5 -2.83 23.77 -0.85
N PRO A 6 -1.59 23.83 -0.30
CA PRO A 6 -1.32 23.46 1.09
C PRO A 6 -2.07 24.32 2.12
N LYS A 7 -2.38 25.59 1.80
CA LYS A 7 -3.06 26.50 2.72
C LYS A 7 -4.55 26.18 2.87
N GLN A 8 -5.12 25.53 1.87
CA GLN A 8 -6.52 25.10 1.82
C GLN A 8 -6.68 23.62 2.20
N ARG A 9 -5.60 23.00 2.70
CA ARG A 9 -5.59 21.60 3.12
C ARG A 9 -6.06 21.49 4.56
N LEU A 10 -7.00 20.56 4.78
CA LEU A 10 -7.45 20.21 6.13
C LEU A 10 -6.26 19.83 7.02
N THR A 11 -6.26 20.39 8.22
CA THR A 11 -5.36 20.00 9.32
C THR A 11 -5.67 18.59 9.80
N ALA A 12 -4.72 17.96 10.48
CA ALA A 12 -4.93 16.62 11.05
C ALA A 12 -6.16 16.56 11.98
N GLN A 13 -6.39 17.62 12.76
CA GLN A 13 -7.52 17.70 13.68
C GLN A 13 -8.86 17.80 12.95
N GLU A 14 -8.92 18.58 11.86
CA GLU A 14 -10.13 18.68 11.03
C GLU A 14 -10.43 17.36 10.29
N VAL A 15 -9.40 16.66 9.82
CA VAL A 15 -9.55 15.33 9.21
C VAL A 15 -10.10 14.32 10.23
N LEU A 16 -9.58 14.33 11.45
CA LEU A 16 -10.04 13.44 12.52
C LEU A 16 -11.51 13.68 12.87
N ASN A 17 -11.96 14.93 12.81
CA ASN A 17 -13.35 15.30 13.11
C ASN A 17 -14.30 15.13 11.91
N HIS A 18 -13.80 14.79 10.72
CA HIS A 18 -14.64 14.68 9.54
C HIS A 18 -15.54 13.43 9.58
N PRO A 19 -16.83 13.56 9.20
CA PRO A 19 -17.80 12.46 9.19
C PRO A 19 -17.34 11.15 8.52
N TRP A 20 -16.55 11.21 7.43
CA TRP A 20 -16.07 9.99 6.75
C TRP A 20 -15.20 9.10 7.65
N LEU A 21 -14.46 9.71 8.59
CA LEU A 21 -13.60 9.00 9.53
C LEU A 21 -14.33 8.67 10.83
N GLN A 22 -15.25 9.53 11.29
CA GLN A 22 -16.06 9.26 12.48
C GLN A 22 -16.97 8.04 12.30
N ASN A 23 -17.46 7.79 11.08
CA ASN A 23 -18.25 6.60 10.75
C ASN A 23 -17.48 5.27 10.91
N ALA A 24 -16.15 5.30 11.00
CA ALA A 24 -15.38 4.10 11.33
C ALA A 24 -15.64 3.60 12.77
N LYS A 25 -16.07 4.49 13.68
CA LYS A 25 -16.38 4.14 15.08
C LYS A 25 -17.78 3.54 15.26
N THR A 26 -18.67 3.74 14.30
CA THR A 26 -20.02 3.14 14.25
C THR A 26 -20.07 1.85 13.45
N ALA A 27 -18.94 1.39 12.90
CA ALA A 27 -18.86 0.09 12.27
C ALA A 27 -19.28 -0.98 13.28
N PRO A 28 -20.28 -1.82 12.96
CA PRO A 28 -20.73 -2.85 13.88
C PRO A 28 -19.56 -3.82 14.10
N ASN A 29 -19.32 -4.22 15.35
CA ASN A 29 -18.26 -5.16 15.73
C ASN A 29 -18.66 -6.59 15.32
N VAL A 30 -18.82 -6.77 14.01
CA VAL A 30 -19.18 -8.04 13.38
C VAL A 30 -17.87 -8.71 13.04
N SER A 31 -17.68 -9.92 13.56
CA SER A 31 -16.56 -10.74 13.10
C SER A 31 -16.71 -10.91 11.59
N THR A 32 -15.67 -10.63 10.81
CA THR A 32 -15.65 -10.80 9.35
C THR A 32 -15.83 -12.26 8.90
N GLY A 33 -16.15 -13.18 9.81
CA GLY A 33 -16.24 -14.61 9.58
C GLY A 33 -14.85 -15.26 9.59
N GLU A 34 -14.75 -16.45 10.18
CA GLU A 34 -13.49 -17.21 10.28
C GLU A 34 -12.88 -17.48 8.91
N THR A 35 -13.71 -17.73 7.89
CA THR A 35 -13.29 -17.92 6.49
C THR A 35 -12.55 -16.71 5.92
N VAL A 36 -13.04 -15.50 6.16
CA VAL A 36 -12.37 -14.28 5.66
C VAL A 36 -11.06 -14.06 6.41
N ARG A 37 -11.05 -14.28 7.73
CA ARG A 37 -9.83 -14.21 8.53
C ARG A 37 -8.76 -15.20 8.04
N ALA A 38 -9.15 -16.45 7.77
CA ALA A 38 -8.26 -17.47 7.25
C ALA A 38 -7.67 -17.06 5.88
N LYS A 39 -8.50 -16.54 4.97
CA LYS A 39 -8.05 -16.02 3.67
C LYS A 39 -7.07 -14.86 3.81
N LEU A 40 -7.32 -13.92 4.73
CA LEU A 40 -6.42 -12.80 4.99
C LEU A 40 -5.08 -13.26 5.57
N MET A 41 -5.10 -14.25 6.47
CA MET A 41 -3.87 -14.84 7.01
C MET A 41 -3.06 -15.55 5.92
N GLN A 42 -3.71 -16.38 5.11
CA GLN A 42 -3.09 -17.07 3.99
C GLN A 42 -2.50 -16.08 2.98
N PHE A 43 -3.25 -15.03 2.62
CA PHE A 43 -2.78 -13.99 1.72
C PHE A 43 -1.55 -13.26 2.30
N SER A 44 -1.58 -12.92 3.59
CA SER A 44 -0.46 -12.27 4.28
C SER A 44 0.80 -13.14 4.27
N MET A 45 0.66 -14.44 4.56
CA MET A 45 1.76 -15.40 4.50
C MET A 45 2.34 -15.50 3.09
N MET A 46 1.48 -15.68 2.10
CA MET A 46 1.89 -15.79 0.69
C MET A 46 2.55 -14.51 0.19
N ASN A 47 2.06 -13.34 0.58
CA ASN A 47 2.65 -12.05 0.23
C ASN A 47 4.07 -11.89 0.82
N LYS A 48 4.29 -12.33 2.07
CA LYS A 48 5.63 -12.33 2.69
C LYS A 48 6.58 -13.24 1.91
N LEU A 49 6.13 -14.44 1.54
CA LEU A 49 6.92 -15.38 0.75
C LEU A 49 7.27 -14.80 -0.64
N LYS A 50 6.28 -14.30 -1.38
CA LYS A 50 6.47 -13.68 -2.70
C LYS A 50 7.48 -12.54 -2.64
N LYS A 51 7.38 -11.65 -1.65
CA LYS A 51 8.33 -10.54 -1.45
C LYS A 51 9.75 -11.02 -1.18
N ARG A 52 9.92 -12.08 -0.39
CA ARG A 52 11.25 -12.66 -0.11
C ARG A 52 11.84 -13.31 -1.36
N ALA A 53 11.05 -14.07 -2.11
CA ALA A 53 11.48 -14.68 -3.38
C ALA A 53 11.91 -13.61 -4.40
N LEU A 54 11.11 -12.56 -4.57
CA LEU A 54 11.46 -11.45 -5.46
C LEU A 54 12.76 -10.74 -5.04
N ARG A 55 13.03 -10.61 -3.74
CA ARG A 55 14.29 -10.04 -3.25
C ARG A 55 15.49 -10.91 -3.64
N VAL A 56 15.40 -12.23 -3.42
CA VAL A 56 16.47 -13.16 -3.79
C VAL A 56 16.72 -13.11 -5.29
N ILE A 57 15.67 -13.12 -6.11
CA ILE A 57 15.81 -12.97 -7.57
C ILE A 57 16.50 -11.65 -7.91
N ALA A 58 16.11 -10.54 -7.26
CA ALA A 58 16.72 -9.24 -7.50
C ALA A 58 18.22 -9.18 -7.13
N GLU A 59 18.66 -9.96 -6.12
CA GLU A 59 20.06 -10.10 -5.73
C GLU A 59 20.89 -10.85 -6.79
N HIS A 60 20.24 -11.60 -7.69
CA HIS A 60 20.91 -12.39 -8.74
C HIS A 60 20.91 -11.73 -10.12
N PHE A 61 20.36 -10.52 -10.29
CA PHE A 61 20.41 -9.82 -11.57
C PHE A 61 21.83 -9.34 -11.91
N SER A 62 22.17 -9.40 -13.20
CA SER A 62 23.36 -8.77 -13.76
C SER A 62 23.26 -7.24 -13.76
N VAL A 63 24.39 -6.56 -13.93
CA VAL A 63 24.46 -5.10 -13.96
C VAL A 63 23.67 -4.54 -15.15
N GLU A 64 23.72 -5.24 -16.27
CA GLU A 64 23.03 -4.91 -17.53
C GLU A 64 21.51 -5.01 -17.37
N GLU A 65 21.02 -6.08 -16.74
CA GLU A 65 19.59 -6.26 -16.45
C GLU A 65 19.08 -5.18 -15.50
N VAL A 66 19.85 -4.86 -14.45
CA VAL A 66 19.51 -3.79 -13.50
C VAL A 66 19.50 -2.43 -14.19
N ALA A 67 20.43 -2.17 -15.11
CA ALA A 67 20.48 -0.92 -15.86
C ALA A 67 19.25 -0.73 -16.75
N GLY A 68 18.83 -1.77 -17.47
CA GLY A 68 17.60 -1.73 -18.28
C GLY A 68 16.34 -1.48 -17.45
N ILE A 69 16.21 -2.12 -16.29
CA ILE A 69 15.08 -1.89 -15.37
C ILE A 69 15.07 -0.45 -14.85
N LYS A 70 16.23 0.11 -14.51
CA LYS A 70 16.36 1.52 -14.05
C LYS A 70 15.96 2.52 -15.13
N GLU A 71 16.33 2.27 -16.38
CA GLU A 71 15.95 3.12 -17.50
C GLU A 71 14.43 3.12 -17.71
N GLY A 72 13.81 1.94 -17.72
CA GLY A 72 12.35 1.83 -17.82
C GLY A 72 11.61 2.61 -16.72
N PHE A 73 12.09 2.55 -15.48
CA PHE A 73 11.51 3.29 -14.35
C PHE A 73 11.65 4.81 -14.50
N LYS A 74 12.78 5.30 -15.05
CA LYS A 74 12.98 6.73 -15.33
C LYS A 74 11.98 7.23 -16.37
N LEU A 75 11.74 6.47 -17.43
CA LEU A 75 10.80 6.84 -18.48
C LEU A 75 9.36 6.96 -17.94
N THR A 76 8.94 6.08 -17.03
CA THR A 76 7.58 6.13 -16.45
C THR A 76 7.39 7.19 -15.37
N SER A 77 8.45 7.60 -14.67
CA SER A 77 8.38 8.62 -13.61
C SER A 77 8.48 10.07 -14.10
N MET A 78 8.76 10.25 -15.40
CA MET A 78 8.79 11.55 -16.07
C MET A 78 7.51 11.87 -16.86
N SER A 79 6.51 10.98 -16.83
CA SER A 79 5.15 11.17 -17.39
C SER A 79 4.14 11.41 -16.28
#